data_AF-A0A2C6KME8-F1
#
_entry.id   AF-A0A2C6KME8-F1
#
_cell.length_a   1.000
_cell.length_b   1.000
_cell.length_c   1.000
_cell.angle_alpha   90.00
_cell.angle_beta   90.00
_cell.angle_gamma   90.00
#
_symmetry.space_group_name_H-M   'P 1'
#
loop_
_entity.id
_entity.type
_entity.pdbx_description
1 polymer ?
#
loop_
_entity_poly.entity_id
_entity_poly.type
_entity_poly.pdbx_seq_one_letter_code
_entity_poly.pdbx_strand_id
1 'polypeptide(L)'
;MVQPADSTKVYKDDCATEVTLEEELPSAKVTKDNLKNTLELTELPKAEKTLCYKCVDTVEKSSSSKQCSVKVKVPSSGSEAVATQASVSILAGMILALSFFM
;
A
#
# COMPACT_ATOMS: atom_id res chain seq x y z
N MET A 1 -14.33 -6.30 -1.66
CA MET A 1 -13.86 -6.10 -3.05
C MET A 1 -13.08 -4.80 -3.17
N VAL A 2 -12.04 -4.74 -4.01
CA VAL A 2 -11.28 -3.50 -4.23
C VAL A 2 -11.91 -2.66 -5.34
N GLN A 3 -11.96 -1.34 -5.14
CA GLN A 3 -12.39 -0.35 -6.10
C GLN A 3 -11.21 0.61 -6.43
N PRO A 4 -11.06 1.03 -7.69
CA PRO A 4 -11.93 0.70 -8.82
C PRO A 4 -11.86 -0.79 -9.22
N ALA A 5 -12.99 -1.33 -9.67
CA ALA A 5 -13.08 -2.73 -10.09
C ALA A 5 -12.25 -3.02 -11.36
N ASP A 6 -11.92 -1.99 -12.14
CA ASP A 6 -11.01 -2.02 -13.29
C ASP A 6 -9.55 -1.78 -12.82
N SER A 7 -8.60 -2.61 -13.25
CA SER A 7 -7.18 -2.50 -12.86
C SER A 7 -6.44 -1.38 -13.59
N THR A 8 -7.04 -0.81 -14.63
CA THR A 8 -6.50 0.34 -15.37
C THR A 8 -6.93 1.67 -14.75
N LYS A 9 -7.78 1.64 -13.72
CA LYS A 9 -8.33 2.83 -13.05
C LYS A 9 -7.85 2.93 -11.60
N VAL A 10 -7.77 4.16 -11.12
CA VAL A 10 -7.39 4.49 -9.76
C VAL A 10 -8.11 5.77 -9.31
N TYR A 11 -8.30 5.98 -8.01
CA TYR A 11 -8.78 7.27 -7.51
C TYR A 11 -7.61 8.24 -7.28
N LYS A 12 -7.88 9.54 -7.40
CA LYS A 12 -6.98 10.60 -6.91
C LYS A 12 -6.90 10.59 -5.37
N ASP A 13 -6.12 11.51 -4.80
CA ASP A 13 -5.94 11.65 -3.34
C ASP A 13 -7.26 11.78 -2.56
N ASP A 14 -8.31 12.32 -3.17
CA ASP A 14 -9.64 12.44 -2.55
C ASP A 14 -10.34 11.09 -2.34
N CYS A 15 -9.80 9.99 -2.87
CA CYS A 15 -10.46 8.69 -2.91
C CYS A 15 -11.87 8.79 -3.49
N ALA A 16 -12.11 9.63 -4.50
CA ALA A 16 -13.44 9.80 -5.10
C ALA A 16 -13.38 10.00 -6.60
N THR A 17 -12.41 10.77 -7.09
CA THR A 17 -12.25 11.06 -8.51
C THR A 17 -11.47 9.94 -9.21
N GLU A 18 -12.12 9.19 -10.10
CA GLU A 18 -11.47 8.15 -10.92
C GLU A 18 -10.67 8.74 -12.07
N VAL A 19 -9.48 8.18 -12.29
CA VAL A 19 -8.57 8.48 -13.40
C VAL A 19 -7.90 7.22 -13.91
N THR A 20 -7.23 7.32 -15.06
CA THR A 20 -6.44 6.22 -15.61
C THR A 20 -5.12 6.10 -14.86
N LEU A 21 -4.75 4.88 -14.46
CA LEU A 21 -3.53 4.61 -13.72
C LEU A 21 -2.28 5.03 -14.52
N GLU A 22 -2.23 4.70 -15.81
CA GLU A 22 -1.10 5.01 -16.69
C GLU A 22 -0.88 6.51 -16.89
N GLU A 23 -1.95 7.32 -16.82
CA GLU A 23 -1.84 8.78 -16.92
C GLU A 23 -1.19 9.39 -15.67
N GLU A 24 -1.44 8.82 -14.50
CA GLU A 24 -0.86 9.29 -13.23
C GLU A 24 0.53 8.67 -12.95
N LEU A 25 0.71 7.40 -13.30
CA LEU A 25 1.92 6.61 -13.14
C LEU A 25 2.15 5.72 -14.38
N PRO A 26 2.87 6.22 -15.40
CA PRO A 26 3.03 5.51 -16.68
C PRO A 26 3.73 4.15 -16.58
N SER A 27 4.60 3.99 -15.58
CA SER A 27 5.33 2.75 -15.29
C SER A 27 4.53 1.75 -14.46
N ALA A 28 3.33 2.13 -13.99
CA ALA A 28 2.58 1.35 -13.03
C ALA A 28 1.69 0.29 -13.67
N LYS A 29 1.59 -0.86 -13.02
CA LYS A 29 0.65 -1.93 -13.36
C LYS A 29 0.01 -2.49 -12.10
N VAL A 30 -1.28 -2.84 -12.19
CA VAL A 30 -1.99 -3.52 -11.11
C VAL A 30 -2.32 -4.94 -11.54
N THR A 31 -1.81 -5.90 -10.78
CA THR A 31 -2.12 -7.32 -10.94
C THR A 31 -3.11 -7.74 -9.86
N LYS A 32 -4.21 -8.37 -10.25
CA LYS A 32 -5.24 -8.86 -9.34
C LYS A 32 -5.10 -10.36 -9.15
N ASP A 33 -5.11 -10.78 -7.90
CA ASP A 33 -5.22 -12.16 -7.47
C ASP A 33 -6.46 -12.31 -6.58
N ASN A 34 -6.90 -13.55 -6.29
CA ASN A 34 -8.17 -13.81 -5.59
C ASN A 34 -8.28 -13.12 -4.23
N LEU A 35 -7.16 -12.83 -3.56
CA LEU A 35 -7.12 -12.24 -2.22
C LEU A 35 -6.28 -10.95 -2.10
N LYS A 36 -5.56 -10.56 -3.17
CA LYS A 36 -4.61 -9.45 -3.11
C LYS A 36 -4.51 -8.73 -4.45
N ASN A 37 -4.26 -7.43 -4.36
CA ASN A 37 -3.86 -6.62 -5.51
C ASN A 37 -2.42 -6.17 -5.31
N THR A 38 -1.63 -6.21 -6.39
CA THR A 38 -0.24 -5.77 -6.39
C THR A 38 -0.11 -4.60 -7.35
N LEU A 39 0.29 -3.44 -6.83
CA LEU A 39 0.70 -2.29 -7.61
C LEU A 39 2.22 -2.35 -7.78
N GLU A 40 2.67 -2.54 -9.02
CA GLU A 40 4.07 -2.60 -9.39
C GLU A 40 4.44 -1.36 -10.21
N LEU A 41 5.59 -0.74 -9.91
CA LEU A 41 6.15 0.38 -10.67
C LEU A 41 7.56 0.01 -11.10
N THR A 42 7.87 0.11 -12.39
CA THR A 42 9.26 -0.07 -12.87
C THR A 42 10.11 1.17 -12.65
N GLU A 43 9.48 2.35 -12.57
CA GLU A 43 10.13 3.64 -12.39
C GLU A 43 9.30 4.53 -11.46
N LEU A 44 9.97 5.33 -10.64
CA LEU A 44 9.30 6.34 -9.82
C LEU A 44 8.92 7.57 -10.67
N PRO A 45 7.79 8.23 -10.38
CA PRO A 45 7.36 9.42 -11.10
C PRO A 45 8.32 10.59 -10.87
N LYS A 46 8.33 11.55 -11.80
CA LYS A 46 9.15 12.77 -11.69
C LYS A 46 8.69 13.70 -10.57
N ALA A 47 7.40 13.69 -10.28
CA ALA A 47 6.80 14.44 -9.18
C ALA A 47 6.12 13.45 -8.23
N GLU A 48 6.10 13.79 -6.95
CA GLU A 48 5.38 13.02 -5.94
C GLU A 48 3.89 12.91 -6.32
N LYS A 49 3.32 11.72 -6.14
CA LYS A 49 1.92 11.42 -6.46
C LYS A 49 1.27 10.67 -5.31
N THR A 50 0.02 11.00 -5.03
CA THR A 50 -0.82 10.24 -4.11
C THR A 50 -2.01 9.69 -4.86
N LEU A 51 -2.17 8.37 -4.81
CA LEU A 51 -3.27 7.63 -5.40
C LEU A 51 -4.09 6.96 -4.31
N CYS A 52 -5.32 6.60 -4.61
CA CYS A 52 -6.19 5.93 -3.67
C CYS A 52 -6.92 4.73 -4.26
N TYR A 53 -7.08 3.69 -3.44
CA TYR A 53 -7.95 2.54 -3.67
C TYR A 53 -8.93 2.42 -2.51
N LYS A 54 -10.04 1.73 -2.74
CA LYS A 54 -11.00 1.42 -1.66
C LYS A 54 -11.18 -0.08 -1.54
N CYS A 55 -11.30 -0.59 -0.33
CA CYS A 55 -11.84 -1.92 -0.09
C CYS A 55 -13.26 -1.73 0.43
N VAL A 56 -14.24 -2.11 -0.38
CA VAL A 56 -15.65 -2.08 0.02
C VAL A 56 -16.08 -3.49 0.40
N ASP A 57 -16.76 -3.61 1.54
CA ASP A 57 -17.39 -4.86 1.90
C ASP A 57 -18.68 -5.04 1.08
N THR A 58 -18.77 -6.15 0.34
CA THR A 58 -19.92 -6.44 -0.54
C THR A 58 -20.91 -7.43 0.06
N VAL A 59 -20.64 -7.97 1.26
CA VAL A 59 -21.60 -8.89 1.91
C VAL A 59 -22.76 -8.18 2.60
N GLU A 60 -22.71 -6.86 2.79
CA GLU A 60 -23.74 -6.14 3.53
C GLU A 60 -24.62 -5.30 2.58
N LYS A 61 -25.85 -5.77 2.30
CA LYS A 61 -26.98 -4.97 1.75
C LYS A 61 -27.50 -3.94 2.77
N SER A 62 -26.62 -3.43 3.62
CA SER A 62 -26.90 -2.57 4.76
C SER A 62 -26.37 -1.19 4.44
N SER A 63 -27.17 -0.15 4.66
CA SER A 63 -26.99 1.25 4.24
C SER A 63 -25.70 1.96 4.74
N SER A 64 -24.76 1.24 5.35
CA SER A 64 -23.40 1.68 5.67
C SER A 64 -22.40 0.58 5.31
N SER A 65 -22.13 0.41 4.02
CA SER A 65 -21.07 -0.50 3.55
C SER A 65 -19.74 -0.08 4.18
N LYS A 66 -19.16 -0.92 5.04
CA LYS A 66 -17.83 -0.66 5.62
C LYS A 66 -16.84 -0.52 4.47
N GLN A 67 -16.18 0.63 4.43
CA GLN A 67 -15.19 0.96 3.42
C GLN A 67 -13.87 1.25 4.10
N CYS A 68 -12.79 0.66 3.57
CA CYS A 68 -11.43 1.06 3.87
C CYS A 68 -10.87 1.84 2.68
N SER A 69 -10.12 2.90 2.93
CA SER A 69 -9.41 3.66 1.90
C SER A 69 -7.91 3.45 2.06
N VAL A 70 -7.25 3.05 0.98
CA VAL A 70 -5.81 2.80 0.91
C VAL A 70 -5.19 3.91 0.07
N LYS A 71 -4.56 4.88 0.74
CA LYS A 71 -3.80 5.95 0.09
C LYS A 71 -2.35 5.51 -0.10
N VAL A 72 -1.91 5.49 -1.35
CA VAL A 72 -0.55 5.13 -1.74
C VAL A 72 0.17 6.41 -2.16
N LYS A 73 1.14 6.82 -1.35
CA LYS A 73 2.00 7.95 -1.65
C LYS A 73 3.27 7.44 -2.34
N VAL A 74 3.46 7.84 -3.58
CA VAL A 74 4.61 7.47 -4.41
C VAL A 74 5.57 8.67 -4.47
N PRO A 75 6.80 8.54 -3.93
CA PRO A 75 7.76 9.62 -3.94
C PRO A 75 8.27 9.91 -5.36
N SER A 76 8.87 11.09 -5.52
CA SER A 76 9.54 11.42 -6.77
C SER A 76 10.85 10.64 -6.92
N SER A 77 11.30 10.41 -8.16
CA SER A 77 12.58 9.75 -8.45
C SER A 77 13.82 10.52 -7.95
N GLY A 78 13.67 11.79 -7.58
CA GLY A 78 14.73 12.62 -6.97
C GLY A 78 14.64 12.75 -5.45
N SER A 79 13.65 12.13 -4.80
CA SER A 79 13.55 12.13 -3.34
C SER A 79 14.47 11.06 -2.76
N GLU A 80 15.32 11.43 -1.79
CA GLU A 80 16.11 10.47 -1.01
C GLU A 80 15.16 9.49 -0.33
N ALA A 81 15.18 8.23 -0.77
CA ALA A 81 14.36 7.18 -0.19
C ALA A 81 14.83 6.93 1.25
N VAL A 82 14.10 7.48 2.23
CA VAL A 82 14.27 7.08 3.63
C VAL A 82 13.71 5.67 3.75
N ALA A 83 14.57 4.67 3.54
CA ALA A 83 14.28 3.29 3.84
C ALA A 83 14.12 3.16 5.36
N THR A 84 12.90 3.34 5.88
CA THR A 84 12.57 2.90 7.24
C THR A 84 12.60 1.38 7.25
N GLN A 85 13.75 0.81 7.64
CA GLN A 85 13.80 -0.55 8.13
C GLN A 85 13.04 -0.58 9.46
N ALA A 86 11.85 -1.17 9.47
CA ALA A 86 11.20 -1.56 10.70
C ALA A 86 11.95 -2.79 11.25
N SER A 87 13.03 -2.57 12.01
CA SER A 87 13.66 -3.61 12.81
C SER A 87 12.76 -3.89 14.02
N VAL A 88 11.95 -4.96 13.92
CA VAL A 88 11.30 -5.53 15.09
C VAL A 88 12.38 -6.22 15.91
N SER A 89 12.97 -5.50 16.87
CA SER A 89 13.84 -6.07 17.89
C SER A 89 12.97 -6.95 18.80
N ILE A 90 12.81 -8.22 18.42
CA ILE A 90 12.27 -9.23 19.33
C ILE A 90 13.36 -9.44 20.39
N LEU A 91 13.18 -8.84 21.56
CA LEU A 91 13.92 -9.19 22.77
C LEU A 91 13.50 -10.62 23.17
N ALA A 92 14.03 -11.61 22.43
CA ALA A 92 13.97 -13.00 22.83
C ALA A 92 15.04 -13.19 23.92
N GLY A 93 14.61 -13.08 25.17
CA GLY A 93 15.40 -13.46 26.32
C GLY A 93 15.78 -14.93 26.24
N MET A 94 17.08 -15.21 26.07
CA MET A 94 17.66 -16.51 26.35
C MET A 94 19.19 -16.41 26.41
N ILE A 95 19.76 -16.24 27.61
CA ILE A 95 21.07 -16.84 27.93
C ILE A 95 20.95 -17.48 29.32
N LEU A 96 20.63 -18.77 29.30
CA LEU A 96 21.02 -19.73 30.32
C LEU A 96 22.53 -19.95 30.19
N ALA A 97 23.29 -19.71 31.25
CA ALA A 97 24.34 -20.62 31.76
C ALA A 97 25.18 -19.95 32.86
N LEU A 98 25.02 -20.50 34.07
CA LEU A 98 26.10 -21.02 34.90
C LEU A 98 27.32 -20.11 35.18
N SER A 99 27.44 -19.78 36.47
CA SER A 99 28.55 -20.13 37.39
C SER A 99 29.26 -18.97 38.10
N PHE A 100 29.31 -19.12 39.43
CA PHE A 100 30.47 -18.91 40.31
C PHE A 100 30.83 -17.49 40.83
N PHE A 101 31.01 -17.49 42.16
CA PHE A 101 31.82 -16.61 43.03
C PHE A 101 31.20 -15.33 43.64
N MET A 102 30.80 -15.53 44.91
CA MET A 102 31.07 -14.73 46.12
C MET A 102 29.86 -14.03 46.77
#